data_AF-A0A366SBT3-F1
#
_entry.id   AF-A0A366SBT3-F1
#
_cell.length_a   1.000
_cell.length_b   1.000
_cell.length_c   1.000
_cell.angle_alpha   90.00
_cell.angle_beta   90.00
_cell.angle_gamma   90.00
#
_symmetry.space_group_name_H-M   'P 1'
#
loop_
_entity.id
_entity.type
_entity.pdbx_description
1 polymer ?
#
loop_
_entity_poly.entity_id
_entity_poly.type
_entity_poly.pdbx_seq_one_letter_code
_entity_poly.pdbx_strand_id
1 'polypeptide(L)'
;MSRIPSLLFFTNSDYGQANVILATAHAIGLADPDVEIHIASFQDLETGVDDASKFMQASAVQQELRTPKAFIFHEVKGISWGPATKRPGTAIFDTLELTPGFVNSAKGVATLPAVMVPWTPEEYLAIYLETQRIFNEVQPDLTIVEPLYTHGLTFCHHRQAKFMVLSPNTIKEFAVPVQPRLAALWKYPMACSALPYPIPWSLIPVNIAFSFVAGYTLLTDKRLKDATKILHKEVDKSIQLMTMMELGVLRPAPANLPILVANSPDIDYPFSVIPTQLTSCGPIVRAAPRLADVDPDLAAWLSRGPTVYINLGTHHKSNPTEAYEMAKALKRVLEKDGEWGSTEKPLQVLWKLGRKPDQKPCNAVEPDSYLGDWLWATDALQKYIKQDRARVTDWLVAEPKSVLESKNIVCSVNHGGANSFHEGLCAGIPQVLLPAWTDCYDFANRVELLGIGRWGNKKAKPRWTEDELSEAILATLFGPESVDIQKAAQEVASRHPEWEGRQKAAEEILKYLHNAD
;
A
#
# COMPACT_ATOMS: atom_id res chain seq x y z
N MET A 1 20.33 -34.68 -14.05
CA MET A 1 19.52 -34.11 -12.96
C MET A 1 18.77 -32.93 -13.56
N SER A 2 17.44 -32.91 -13.46
CA SER A 2 16.67 -31.74 -13.86
C SER A 2 17.11 -30.54 -13.02
N ARG A 3 17.28 -29.38 -13.66
CA ARG A 3 17.57 -28.13 -12.96
C ARG A 3 16.43 -27.84 -11.99
N ILE A 4 16.77 -27.39 -10.78
CA ILE A 4 15.77 -26.93 -9.81
C ILE A 4 15.10 -25.68 -10.38
N PRO A 5 13.76 -25.61 -10.48
CA PRO A 5 13.07 -24.45 -11.00
C PRO A 5 13.39 -23.20 -10.17
N SER A 6 13.72 -22.09 -10.80
CA SER A 6 14.05 -20.83 -10.11
C SER A 6 13.18 -19.66 -10.54
N LEU A 7 12.74 -18.89 -9.54
CA LEU A 7 11.98 -17.66 -9.67
C LEU A 7 12.83 -16.46 -9.26
N LEU A 8 12.77 -15.38 -10.05
CA LEU A 8 13.41 -14.10 -9.70
C LEU A 8 12.36 -12.99 -9.59
N PHE A 9 12.23 -12.41 -8.41
CA PHE A 9 11.40 -11.25 -8.17
C PHE A 9 12.24 -9.97 -8.23
N PHE A 10 11.80 -8.98 -9.01
CA PHE A 10 12.34 -7.62 -8.98
C PHE A 10 11.34 -6.66 -8.32
N THR A 11 11.78 -5.96 -7.27
CA THR A 11 10.94 -5.01 -6.53
C THR A 11 11.73 -3.82 -5.99
N ASN A 12 11.07 -2.68 -5.84
CA ASN A 12 11.57 -1.60 -5.01
C ASN A 12 11.55 -1.99 -3.51
N SER A 13 12.34 -1.31 -2.69
CA SER A 13 12.42 -1.57 -1.23
C SER A 13 11.27 -0.96 -0.42
N ASP A 14 10.42 -0.16 -1.06
CA ASP A 14 9.26 0.44 -0.44
C ASP A 14 8.23 -0.66 -0.10
N TYR A 15 7.87 -0.82 1.17
CA TYR A 15 6.90 -1.83 1.62
C TYR A 15 5.53 -1.73 0.93
N GLY A 16 5.16 -0.54 0.43
CA GLY A 16 4.00 -0.36 -0.43
C GLY A 16 4.01 -1.25 -1.68
N GLN A 17 5.20 -1.50 -2.24
CA GLN A 17 5.44 -2.37 -3.38
C GLN A 17 5.87 -3.77 -2.95
N ALA A 18 6.84 -3.87 -2.04
CA ALA A 18 7.45 -5.15 -1.68
C ALA A 18 6.52 -6.12 -0.94
N ASN A 19 5.51 -5.63 -0.22
CA ASN A 19 4.65 -6.51 0.59
C ASN A 19 3.93 -7.58 -0.22
N VAL A 20 3.42 -7.26 -1.41
CA VAL A 20 2.74 -8.27 -2.25
C VAL A 20 3.71 -9.31 -2.80
N ILE A 21 4.96 -8.91 -3.04
CA ILE A 21 6.05 -9.80 -3.45
C ILE A 21 6.37 -10.78 -2.32
N LEU A 22 6.62 -10.27 -1.11
CA LEU A 22 6.92 -11.08 0.07
C LEU A 22 5.76 -12.01 0.44
N ALA A 23 4.52 -11.53 0.34
CA ALA A 23 3.32 -12.33 0.58
C ALA A 23 3.20 -13.50 -0.40
N THR A 24 3.43 -13.24 -1.68
CA THR A 24 3.33 -14.24 -2.74
C THR A 24 4.49 -15.23 -2.68
N ALA A 25 5.73 -14.76 -2.44
CA ALA A 25 6.91 -15.60 -2.24
C ALA A 25 6.73 -16.57 -1.06
N HIS A 26 6.16 -16.10 0.06
CA HIS A 26 5.80 -16.95 1.19
C HIS A 26 4.85 -18.07 0.76
N ALA A 27 3.77 -17.74 0.04
CA ALA A 27 2.80 -18.74 -0.41
C ALA A 27 3.39 -19.74 -1.42
N ILE A 28 4.26 -19.28 -2.33
CA ILE A 28 4.97 -20.15 -3.28
C ILE A 28 5.85 -21.14 -2.54
N GLY A 29 6.67 -20.70 -1.59
CA GLY A 29 7.57 -21.60 -0.88
C GLY A 29 6.82 -22.66 -0.07
N LEU A 30 5.66 -22.32 0.51
CA LEU A 30 4.80 -23.32 1.17
C LEU A 30 4.16 -24.31 0.18
N ALA A 31 3.77 -23.84 -1.01
CA ALA A 31 3.11 -24.67 -2.02
C ALA A 31 4.06 -25.58 -2.78
N ASP A 32 5.28 -25.12 -3.08
CA ASP A 32 6.31 -25.85 -3.82
C ASP A 32 7.70 -25.62 -3.17
N PRO A 33 8.08 -26.46 -2.18
CA PRO A 33 9.31 -26.27 -1.41
C PRO A 33 10.59 -26.57 -2.22
N ASP A 34 10.45 -27.10 -3.44
CA ASP A 34 11.57 -27.38 -4.32
C ASP A 34 11.92 -26.18 -5.21
N VAL A 35 11.03 -25.20 -5.38
CA VAL A 35 11.31 -23.96 -6.14
C VAL A 35 12.32 -23.07 -5.39
N GLU A 36 13.34 -22.62 -6.11
CA GLU A 36 14.30 -21.66 -5.59
C GLU A 36 13.83 -20.22 -5.81
N ILE A 37 13.69 -19.45 -4.74
CA ILE A 37 13.10 -18.11 -4.78
C ILE A 37 14.19 -17.06 -4.56
N HIS A 38 14.42 -16.24 -5.58
CA HIS A 38 15.37 -15.13 -5.57
C HIS A 38 14.59 -13.81 -5.49
N ILE A 39 15.00 -12.92 -4.58
CA ILE A 39 14.41 -11.59 -4.44
C ILE A 39 15.50 -10.54 -4.67
N ALA A 40 15.37 -9.78 -5.76
CA ALA A 40 16.25 -8.69 -6.12
C ALA A 40 15.59 -7.34 -5.77
N SER A 41 16.22 -6.61 -4.84
CA SER A 41 15.75 -5.32 -4.36
C SER A 41 16.91 -4.51 -3.79
N PHE A 42 16.65 -3.26 -3.45
CA PHE A 42 17.61 -2.37 -2.79
C PHE A 42 17.85 -2.82 -1.34
N GLN A 43 19.03 -2.49 -0.82
CA GLN A 43 19.55 -2.91 0.49
C GLN A 43 18.56 -2.74 1.66
N ASP A 44 17.74 -1.68 1.65
CA ASP A 44 16.76 -1.40 2.71
C ASP A 44 15.73 -2.53 2.92
N LEU A 45 15.54 -3.44 1.95
CA LEU A 45 14.60 -4.56 2.05
C LEU A 45 15.22 -5.86 2.59
N GLU A 46 16.55 -5.97 2.70
CA GLU A 46 17.23 -7.23 3.04
C GLU A 46 16.67 -7.87 4.33
N THR A 47 16.59 -7.09 5.41
CA THR A 47 16.02 -7.56 6.69
C THR A 47 14.56 -8.03 6.53
N GLY A 48 13.76 -7.32 5.73
CA GLY A 48 12.37 -7.70 5.47
C GLY A 48 12.23 -9.01 4.69
N VAL A 49 13.17 -9.28 3.78
CA VAL A 49 13.26 -10.57 3.06
C VAL A 49 13.66 -11.70 4.00
N ASP A 50 14.67 -11.47 4.84
CA ASP A 50 15.13 -12.44 5.84
C ASP A 50 14.03 -12.81 6.83
N ASP A 51 13.29 -11.82 7.34
CA ASP A 51 12.22 -12.04 8.28
C ASP A 51 11.04 -12.77 7.63
N ALA A 52 10.67 -12.41 6.39
CA ALA A 52 9.65 -13.12 5.62
C ALA A 52 10.05 -14.59 5.34
N SER A 53 11.33 -14.82 5.03
CA SER A 53 11.92 -16.14 4.78
C SER A 53 11.86 -17.03 6.03
N LYS A 54 12.33 -16.52 7.18
CA LYS A 54 12.26 -17.21 8.47
C LYS A 54 10.82 -17.51 8.86
N PHE A 55 9.92 -16.55 8.66
CA PHE A 55 8.50 -16.72 9.00
C PHE A 55 7.81 -17.76 8.11
N MET A 56 8.14 -17.82 6.82
CA MET A 56 7.67 -18.89 5.92
C MET A 56 8.14 -20.27 6.40
N GLN A 57 9.42 -20.42 6.75
CA GLN A 57 9.94 -21.70 7.26
C GLN A 57 9.29 -22.10 8.58
N ALA A 58 9.09 -21.15 9.49
CA ALA A 58 8.36 -21.38 10.74
C ALA A 58 6.90 -21.78 10.47
N SER A 59 6.24 -21.15 9.50
CA SER A 59 4.87 -21.47 9.08
C SER A 59 4.77 -22.89 8.51
N ALA A 60 5.75 -23.30 7.70
CA ALA A 60 5.82 -24.67 7.17
C ALA A 60 5.91 -25.71 8.30
N VAL A 61 6.77 -25.46 9.30
CA VAL A 61 6.91 -26.35 10.47
C VAL A 61 5.61 -26.42 11.27
N GLN A 62 4.95 -25.28 11.50
CA GLN A 62 3.66 -25.22 12.21
C GLN A 62 2.54 -25.94 11.46
N GLN A 63 2.59 -25.97 10.13
CA GLN A 63 1.62 -26.64 9.27
C GLN A 63 2.01 -28.10 8.93
N GLU A 64 3.06 -28.63 9.54
CA GLU A 64 3.60 -29.97 9.27
C GLU A 64 3.96 -30.20 7.79
N LEU A 65 4.34 -29.13 7.09
CA LEU A 65 4.80 -29.15 5.69
C LEU A 65 6.32 -29.33 5.62
N ARG A 66 6.81 -29.75 4.45
CA ARG A 66 8.25 -29.79 4.17
C ARG A 66 8.81 -28.37 4.23
N THR A 67 9.87 -28.18 5.02
CA THR A 67 10.51 -26.87 5.17
C THR A 67 11.09 -26.38 3.83
N PRO A 68 10.64 -25.23 3.31
CA PRO A 68 11.16 -24.67 2.07
C PRO A 68 12.58 -24.12 2.26
N LYS A 69 13.32 -23.96 1.15
CA LYS A 69 14.58 -23.22 1.17
C LYS A 69 14.35 -21.76 1.58
N ALA A 70 15.36 -21.15 2.19
CA ALA A 70 15.33 -19.72 2.47
C ALA A 70 15.35 -18.92 1.17
N PHE A 71 14.72 -17.74 1.17
CA PHE A 71 14.84 -16.79 0.06
C PHE A 71 16.29 -16.36 -0.14
N ILE A 72 16.69 -16.17 -1.40
CA ILE A 72 18.02 -15.68 -1.77
C ILE A 72 17.91 -14.21 -2.14
N PHE A 73 18.49 -13.33 -1.33
CA PHE A 73 18.49 -11.89 -1.58
C PHE A 73 19.59 -11.48 -2.57
N HIS A 74 19.26 -10.57 -3.49
CA HIS A 74 20.21 -9.97 -4.44
C HIS A 74 20.12 -8.45 -4.33
N GLU A 75 21.19 -7.81 -3.85
CA GLU A 75 21.24 -6.36 -3.75
C GLU A 75 21.27 -5.72 -5.15
N VAL A 76 20.27 -4.88 -5.41
CA VAL A 76 20.25 -3.92 -6.52
C VAL A 76 20.92 -2.63 -6.04
N LYS A 77 22.10 -2.32 -6.59
CA LYS A 77 22.80 -1.08 -6.24
C LYS A 77 22.11 0.12 -6.91
N GLY A 78 21.85 1.16 -6.11
CA GLY A 78 21.23 2.39 -6.58
C GLY A 78 20.28 2.99 -5.56
N ILE A 79 19.37 3.84 -6.03
CA ILE A 79 18.35 4.49 -5.21
C ILE A 79 16.99 3.86 -5.49
N SER A 80 16.30 3.38 -4.46
CA SER A 80 14.93 2.85 -4.61
C SER A 80 13.93 3.95 -4.99
N TRP A 81 12.76 3.54 -5.46
CA TRP A 81 11.68 4.43 -5.90
C TRP A 81 11.27 5.47 -4.84
N GLY A 82 11.04 5.10 -3.59
CA GLY A 82 10.59 6.03 -2.54
C GLY A 82 11.58 7.16 -2.26
N PRO A 83 12.87 6.88 -1.99
CA PRO A 83 13.87 7.92 -1.88
C PRO A 83 14.00 8.77 -3.17
N ALA A 84 13.92 8.16 -4.35
CA ALA A 84 14.02 8.88 -5.63
C ALA A 84 12.86 9.88 -5.84
N THR A 85 11.66 9.54 -5.38
CA THR A 85 10.43 10.37 -5.48
C THR A 85 10.33 11.48 -4.43
N LYS A 86 11.19 11.46 -3.41
CA LYS A 86 11.29 12.50 -2.37
C LYS A 86 12.20 13.68 -2.74
N ARG A 87 12.92 13.59 -3.86
CA ARG A 87 13.92 14.61 -4.26
C ARG A 87 13.25 15.87 -4.81
N PRO A 88 13.91 17.04 -4.69
CA PRO A 88 13.49 18.25 -5.39
C PRO A 88 13.33 17.98 -6.90
N GLY A 89 12.19 18.33 -7.46
CA GLY A 89 11.87 18.12 -8.88
C GLY A 89 11.17 16.80 -9.22
N THR A 90 11.10 15.82 -8.30
CA THR A 90 10.19 14.66 -8.38
C THR A 90 9.03 14.80 -7.38
N ALA A 91 9.33 15.29 -6.16
CA ALA A 91 8.46 15.95 -5.19
C ALA A 91 7.01 15.41 -5.03
N ILE A 92 6.80 14.10 -5.20
CA ILE A 92 5.48 13.47 -4.99
C ILE A 92 5.05 13.67 -3.54
N PHE A 93 6.00 13.59 -2.61
CA PHE A 93 5.76 13.79 -1.19
C PHE A 93 5.45 15.26 -0.83
N ASP A 94 5.87 16.25 -1.63
CA ASP A 94 5.49 17.64 -1.37
C ASP A 94 3.98 17.84 -1.59
N THR A 95 3.35 16.99 -2.39
CA THR A 95 1.89 17.01 -2.59
C THR A 95 1.10 16.54 -1.37
N LEU A 96 1.74 15.81 -0.43
CA LEU A 96 1.15 15.40 0.85
C LEU A 96 0.72 16.59 1.70
N GLU A 97 1.45 17.69 1.59
CA GLU A 97 1.25 18.89 2.38
C GLU A 97 0.21 19.83 1.76
N LEU A 98 -0.21 19.55 0.51
CA LEU A 98 -1.11 20.42 -0.23
C LEU A 98 -2.57 20.05 0.02
N THR A 99 -3.37 21.03 0.46
CA THR A 99 -4.83 20.92 0.50
C THR A 99 -5.39 20.65 -0.91
N PRO A 100 -6.09 19.52 -1.13
CA PRO A 100 -6.72 19.24 -2.40
C PRO A 100 -7.71 20.34 -2.80
N GLY A 101 -7.56 20.79 -4.03
CA GLY A 101 -8.40 21.75 -4.73
C GLY A 101 -8.01 21.71 -6.21
N PHE A 102 -8.62 22.53 -7.07
CA PHE A 102 -8.32 22.46 -8.50
C PHE A 102 -6.82 22.57 -8.82
N VAL A 103 -6.16 23.61 -8.32
CA VAL A 103 -4.74 23.89 -8.61
C VAL A 103 -3.82 22.81 -8.01
N ASN A 104 -3.98 22.50 -6.72
CA ASN A 104 -3.09 21.57 -6.03
C ASN A 104 -3.27 20.12 -6.51
N SER A 105 -4.50 19.72 -6.82
CA SER A 105 -4.76 18.40 -7.41
C SER A 105 -4.21 18.31 -8.83
N ALA A 106 -4.32 19.37 -9.64
CA ALA A 106 -3.65 19.41 -10.95
C ALA A 106 -2.12 19.28 -10.83
N LYS A 107 -1.50 19.91 -9.82
CA LYS A 107 -0.07 19.70 -9.52
C LYS A 107 0.22 18.24 -9.15
N GLY A 108 -0.62 17.61 -8.32
CA GLY A 108 -0.50 16.20 -7.97
C GLY A 108 -0.65 15.25 -9.17
N VAL A 109 -1.57 15.55 -10.09
CA VAL A 109 -1.71 14.81 -11.35
C VAL A 109 -0.50 15.03 -12.26
N ALA A 110 0.08 16.23 -12.23
CA ALA A 110 1.25 16.56 -13.04
C ALA A 110 2.52 15.79 -12.64
N THR A 111 2.57 15.16 -11.45
CA THR A 111 3.72 14.35 -11.02
C THR A 111 3.72 12.92 -11.57
N LEU A 112 2.69 12.48 -12.30
CA LEU A 112 2.60 11.12 -12.85
C LEU A 112 3.86 10.64 -13.62
N PRO A 113 4.51 11.45 -14.48
CA PRO A 113 5.78 11.04 -15.11
C PRO A 113 6.90 10.77 -14.09
N ALA A 114 6.97 11.56 -13.02
CA ALA A 114 7.93 11.37 -11.94
C ALA A 114 7.60 10.18 -11.04
N VAL A 115 6.35 9.73 -10.99
CA VAL A 115 5.96 8.46 -10.35
C VAL A 115 6.53 7.28 -11.14
N MET A 116 6.52 7.34 -12.47
CA MET A 116 6.98 6.25 -13.33
C MET A 116 8.52 6.20 -13.47
N VAL A 117 9.16 7.37 -13.55
CA VAL A 117 10.61 7.51 -13.74
C VAL A 117 11.17 8.66 -12.86
N PRO A 118 11.31 8.45 -11.54
CA PRO A 118 11.88 9.43 -10.61
C PRO A 118 13.41 9.58 -10.69
N TRP A 119 14.09 8.70 -11.40
CA TRP A 119 15.55 8.66 -11.51
C TRP A 119 16.10 9.69 -12.50
N THR A 120 17.35 10.10 -12.31
CA THR A 120 18.09 10.73 -13.42
C THR A 120 18.38 9.67 -14.51
N PRO A 121 18.70 10.08 -15.75
CA PRO A 121 19.05 9.11 -16.80
C PRO A 121 20.20 8.18 -16.38
N GLU A 122 21.24 8.71 -15.73
CA GLU A 122 22.41 7.95 -15.29
C GLU A 122 22.06 6.94 -14.19
N GLU A 123 21.23 7.34 -13.23
CA GLU A 123 20.73 6.44 -12.19
C GLU A 123 19.86 5.34 -12.79
N TYR A 124 18.99 5.69 -13.74
CA TYR A 124 18.15 4.72 -14.44
C TYR A 124 19.02 3.67 -15.16
N LEU A 125 20.03 4.14 -15.91
CA LEU A 125 20.97 3.24 -16.59
C LEU A 125 21.71 2.34 -15.59
N ALA A 126 22.20 2.89 -14.48
CA ALA A 126 22.92 2.11 -13.48
C ALA A 126 22.06 0.98 -12.90
N ILE A 127 20.81 1.27 -12.52
CA ILE A 127 19.88 0.28 -11.98
C ILE A 127 19.47 -0.74 -13.06
N TYR A 128 19.31 -0.31 -14.31
CA TYR A 128 19.08 -1.22 -15.44
C TYR A 128 20.24 -2.22 -15.62
N LEU A 129 21.49 -1.75 -15.52
CA LEU A 129 22.67 -2.62 -15.63
C LEU A 129 22.78 -3.59 -14.45
N GLU A 130 22.42 -3.18 -13.24
CA GLU A 130 22.32 -4.09 -12.08
C GLU A 130 21.22 -5.13 -12.26
N THR A 131 20.06 -4.74 -12.81
CA THR A 131 18.97 -5.66 -13.18
C THR A 131 19.50 -6.72 -14.15
N GLN A 132 20.21 -6.29 -15.19
CA GLN A 132 20.83 -7.19 -16.16
C GLN A 132 21.88 -8.12 -15.52
N ARG A 133 22.73 -7.59 -14.63
CA ARG A 133 23.74 -8.37 -13.90
C ARG A 133 23.08 -9.50 -13.10
N ILE A 134 22.11 -9.17 -12.25
CA ILE A 134 21.41 -10.14 -11.39
C ILE A 134 20.66 -11.18 -12.24
N PHE A 135 19.96 -10.76 -13.28
CA PHE A 135 19.28 -11.70 -14.19
C PHE A 135 20.25 -12.69 -14.83
N ASN A 136 21.43 -12.23 -15.28
CA ASN A 136 22.44 -13.08 -15.88
C ASN A 136 23.12 -14.03 -14.86
N GLU A 137 23.25 -13.62 -13.60
CA GLU A 137 23.79 -14.45 -12.51
C GLU A 137 22.80 -15.54 -12.09
N VAL A 138 21.50 -15.22 -11.98
CA VAL A 138 20.45 -16.15 -11.53
C VAL A 138 19.98 -17.07 -12.66
N GLN A 139 19.89 -16.55 -13.89
CA GLN A 139 19.31 -17.23 -15.06
C GLN A 139 17.94 -17.87 -14.75
N PRO A 140 16.95 -17.09 -14.28
CA PRO A 140 15.70 -17.64 -13.75
C PRO A 140 14.85 -18.33 -14.83
N ASP A 141 14.06 -19.32 -14.43
CA ASP A 141 13.08 -19.97 -15.31
C ASP A 141 11.83 -19.08 -15.50
N LEU A 142 11.52 -18.23 -14.53
CA LEU A 142 10.50 -17.18 -14.63
C LEU A 142 10.88 -15.95 -13.79
N THR A 143 10.68 -14.76 -14.37
CA THR A 143 10.88 -13.47 -13.69
C THR A 143 9.54 -12.84 -13.32
N ILE A 144 9.42 -12.28 -12.12
CA ILE A 144 8.24 -11.55 -11.66
C ILE A 144 8.67 -10.12 -11.37
N VAL A 145 7.96 -9.14 -11.92
CA VAL A 145 8.31 -7.72 -11.79
C VAL A 145 7.12 -6.93 -11.28
N GLU A 146 7.32 -6.08 -10.27
CA GLU A 146 6.29 -5.12 -9.86
C GLU A 146 6.27 -3.86 -10.77
N PRO A 147 5.11 -3.19 -10.94
CA PRO A 147 4.91 -2.18 -11.98
C PRO A 147 5.77 -0.89 -11.88
N LEU A 148 6.23 -0.51 -10.69
CA LEU A 148 7.09 0.65 -10.44
C LEU A 148 8.58 0.31 -10.46
N TYR A 149 8.94 -0.98 -10.56
CA TYR A 149 10.31 -1.39 -10.89
C TYR A 149 10.53 -1.32 -12.41
N THR A 150 10.44 -0.11 -12.95
CA THR A 150 10.45 0.20 -14.39
C THR A 150 11.68 -0.35 -15.13
N HIS A 151 12.82 -0.47 -14.43
CA HIS A 151 14.05 -1.05 -14.95
C HIS A 151 13.86 -2.53 -15.33
N GLY A 152 13.23 -3.32 -14.45
CA GLY A 152 12.92 -4.73 -14.68
C GLY A 152 11.91 -4.93 -15.79
N LEU A 153 10.86 -4.09 -15.86
CA LEU A 153 9.88 -4.14 -16.95
C LEU A 153 10.56 -3.91 -18.30
N THR A 154 11.35 -2.84 -18.39
CA THR A 154 12.07 -2.46 -19.61
C THR A 154 13.08 -3.53 -20.02
N PHE A 155 13.85 -4.04 -19.05
CA PHE A 155 14.83 -5.10 -19.28
C PHE A 155 14.18 -6.39 -19.76
N CYS A 156 13.16 -6.90 -19.05
CA CYS A 156 12.49 -8.15 -19.40
C CYS A 156 11.82 -8.06 -20.76
N HIS A 157 11.18 -6.93 -21.05
CA HIS A 157 10.58 -6.68 -22.36
C HIS A 157 11.63 -6.64 -23.48
N HIS A 158 12.70 -5.87 -23.31
CA HIS A 158 13.75 -5.77 -24.33
C HIS A 158 14.44 -7.12 -24.56
N ARG A 159 14.77 -7.85 -23.50
CA ARG A 159 15.48 -9.13 -23.59
C ARG A 159 14.59 -10.29 -24.03
N GLN A 160 13.28 -10.08 -24.08
CA GLN A 160 12.26 -11.10 -24.30
C GLN A 160 12.37 -12.22 -23.25
N ALA A 161 12.59 -11.83 -21.98
CA ALA A 161 12.59 -12.78 -20.87
C ALA A 161 11.18 -13.35 -20.66
N LYS A 162 11.07 -14.58 -20.14
CA LYS A 162 9.79 -15.11 -19.66
C LYS A 162 9.46 -14.40 -18.35
N PHE A 163 8.45 -13.53 -18.35
CA PHE A 163 8.09 -12.76 -17.16
C PHE A 163 6.59 -12.52 -16.98
N MET A 164 6.19 -12.24 -15.74
CA MET A 164 4.86 -11.78 -15.35
C MET A 164 4.96 -10.50 -14.53
N VAL A 165 3.88 -9.72 -14.51
CA VAL A 165 3.76 -8.56 -13.62
C VAL A 165 2.95 -8.95 -12.38
N LEU A 166 3.47 -8.64 -11.19
CA LEU A 166 2.73 -8.75 -9.93
C LEU A 166 2.51 -7.36 -9.35
N SER A 167 1.29 -6.85 -9.50
CA SER A 167 0.92 -5.48 -9.18
C SER A 167 0.34 -5.34 -7.77
N PRO A 168 0.92 -4.49 -6.90
CA PRO A 168 0.31 -4.08 -5.63
C PRO A 168 -0.87 -3.12 -5.80
N ASN A 169 -1.05 -2.57 -7.01
CA ASN A 169 -2.13 -1.63 -7.33
C ASN A 169 -3.48 -2.34 -7.49
N THR A 170 -4.53 -1.56 -7.74
CA THR A 170 -5.90 -2.04 -7.91
C THR A 170 -6.22 -2.34 -9.38
N ILE A 171 -7.42 -2.86 -9.66
CA ILE A 171 -7.86 -3.11 -11.04
C ILE A 171 -8.01 -1.78 -11.80
N LYS A 172 -8.30 -0.69 -11.09
CA LYS A 172 -8.50 0.65 -11.64
C LYS A 172 -7.37 1.10 -12.57
N GLU A 173 -6.12 0.94 -12.15
CA GLU A 173 -4.94 1.42 -12.87
C GLU A 173 -4.84 0.82 -14.28
N PHE A 174 -5.43 -0.36 -14.48
CA PHE A 174 -5.38 -1.12 -15.73
C PHE A 174 -6.71 -1.07 -16.50
N ALA A 175 -7.85 -0.99 -15.80
CA ALA A 175 -9.17 -1.11 -16.40
C ALA A 175 -9.77 0.23 -16.86
N VAL A 176 -9.43 1.35 -16.22
CA VAL A 176 -10.05 2.66 -16.52
C VAL A 176 -9.90 3.09 -17.99
N PRO A 177 -8.71 2.96 -18.63
CA PRO A 177 -8.52 3.46 -19.99
C PRO A 177 -9.31 2.69 -21.06
N VAL A 178 -9.72 1.45 -20.77
CA VAL A 178 -10.51 0.61 -21.69
C VAL A 178 -12.01 0.69 -21.45
N GLN A 179 -12.49 1.53 -20.51
CA GLN A 179 -13.92 1.63 -20.21
C GLN A 179 -14.69 2.28 -21.38
N PRO A 180 -15.87 1.74 -21.74
CA PRO A 180 -16.65 2.24 -22.86
C PRO A 180 -17.22 3.63 -22.58
N ARG A 181 -17.69 4.31 -23.64
CA ARG A 181 -18.38 5.61 -23.56
C ARG A 181 -17.58 6.69 -22.80
N LEU A 182 -16.26 6.65 -22.93
CA LEU A 182 -15.32 7.57 -22.29
C LEU A 182 -15.52 7.64 -20.76
N ALA A 183 -15.92 6.54 -20.12
CA ALA A 183 -16.20 6.53 -18.68
C ALA A 183 -14.99 6.91 -17.81
N ALA A 184 -13.77 6.77 -18.33
CA ALA A 184 -12.56 7.32 -17.72
C ALA A 184 -12.66 8.82 -17.38
N LEU A 185 -13.40 9.59 -18.20
CA LEU A 185 -13.50 11.05 -18.06
C LEU A 185 -14.54 11.50 -17.04
N TRP A 186 -15.62 10.75 -16.84
CA TRP A 186 -16.78 11.22 -16.07
C TRP A 186 -17.21 10.29 -14.93
N LYS A 187 -16.82 9.01 -14.95
CA LYS A 187 -17.30 8.02 -13.98
C LYS A 187 -16.31 7.77 -12.84
N TYR A 188 -15.02 7.69 -13.15
CA TYR A 188 -13.99 7.31 -12.19
C TYR A 188 -13.12 8.53 -11.82
N PRO A 189 -12.93 8.83 -10.51
CA PRO A 189 -12.06 9.91 -10.06
C PRO A 189 -10.66 9.79 -10.64
N MET A 190 -10.08 10.88 -11.12
CA MET A 190 -8.69 10.90 -11.54
C MET A 190 -7.78 10.60 -10.34
N ALA A 191 -6.71 9.83 -10.55
CA ALA A 191 -5.73 9.58 -9.50
C ALA A 191 -5.19 10.91 -8.96
N CYS A 192 -4.89 10.98 -7.65
CA CYS A 192 -4.43 12.20 -6.97
C CYS A 192 -5.45 13.35 -6.88
N SER A 193 -6.69 13.20 -7.36
CA SER A 193 -7.64 14.32 -7.46
C SER A 193 -8.45 14.62 -6.20
N ALA A 194 -8.48 13.68 -5.25
CA ALA A 194 -9.37 13.71 -4.08
C ALA A 194 -10.86 13.93 -4.40
N LEU A 195 -11.29 13.60 -5.63
CA LEU A 195 -12.69 13.65 -6.02
C LEU A 195 -13.47 12.47 -5.40
N PRO A 196 -14.71 12.70 -4.95
CA PRO A 196 -15.54 11.63 -4.41
C PRO A 196 -16.05 10.69 -5.50
N TYR A 197 -16.47 9.49 -5.10
CA TYR A 197 -17.17 8.53 -5.95
C TYR A 197 -18.60 8.26 -5.42
N PRO A 198 -19.64 8.24 -6.28
CA PRO A 198 -19.62 8.63 -7.69
C PRO A 198 -19.32 10.13 -7.85
N ILE A 199 -18.73 10.52 -8.99
CA ILE A 199 -18.41 11.92 -9.25
C ILE A 199 -19.72 12.71 -9.40
N PRO A 200 -19.96 13.76 -8.59
CA PRO A 200 -21.09 14.65 -8.78
C PRO A 200 -21.03 15.33 -10.15
N TRP A 201 -22.17 15.54 -10.78
CA TRP A 201 -22.24 16.17 -12.12
C TRP A 201 -21.50 17.51 -12.21
N SER A 202 -21.49 18.29 -11.14
CA SER A 202 -20.75 19.56 -11.03
C SER A 202 -19.22 19.42 -11.07
N LEU A 203 -18.69 18.23 -10.75
CA LEU A 203 -17.26 17.94 -10.70
C LEU A 203 -16.75 17.15 -11.91
N ILE A 204 -17.63 16.72 -12.82
CA ILE A 204 -17.22 16.05 -14.07
C ILE A 204 -16.27 16.93 -14.92
N PRO A 205 -16.54 18.25 -15.12
CA PRO A 205 -15.60 19.10 -15.86
C PRO A 205 -14.22 19.19 -15.21
N VAL A 206 -14.15 19.14 -13.88
CA VAL A 206 -12.88 19.13 -13.13
C VAL A 206 -12.12 17.83 -13.37
N ASN A 207 -12.80 16.68 -13.35
CA ASN A 207 -12.19 15.38 -13.64
C ASN A 207 -11.65 15.30 -15.08
N ILE A 208 -12.41 15.85 -16.04
CA ILE A 208 -11.99 15.99 -17.44
C ILE A 208 -10.73 16.86 -17.53
N ALA A 209 -10.72 18.02 -16.85
CA ALA A 209 -9.56 18.89 -16.83
C ALA A 209 -8.31 18.17 -16.29
N PHE A 210 -8.44 17.41 -15.20
CA PHE A 210 -7.31 16.61 -14.69
C PHE A 210 -6.85 15.52 -15.68
N SER A 211 -7.76 14.92 -16.44
CA SER A 211 -7.40 13.97 -17.50
C SER A 211 -6.56 14.63 -18.60
N PHE A 212 -6.88 15.88 -18.96
CA PHE A 212 -6.05 16.67 -19.87
C PHE A 212 -4.70 17.04 -19.27
N VAL A 213 -4.64 17.38 -17.97
CA VAL A 213 -3.36 17.62 -17.28
C VAL A 213 -2.49 16.36 -17.34
N ALA A 214 -3.04 15.20 -16.98
CA ALA A 214 -2.32 13.92 -17.04
C ALA A 214 -1.81 13.62 -18.47
N GLY A 215 -2.67 13.75 -19.47
CA GLY A 215 -2.29 13.53 -20.87
C GLY A 215 -1.21 14.49 -21.34
N TYR A 216 -1.32 15.78 -21.00
CA TYR A 216 -0.33 16.80 -21.36
C TYR A 216 1.03 16.54 -20.71
N THR A 217 1.07 16.23 -19.42
CA THR A 217 2.34 15.99 -18.71
C THR A 217 3.02 14.71 -19.18
N LEU A 218 2.28 13.63 -19.40
CA LEU A 218 2.83 12.38 -19.95
C LEU A 218 3.45 12.57 -21.35
N LEU A 219 2.89 13.47 -22.19
CA LEU A 219 3.40 13.73 -23.54
C LEU A 219 4.58 14.71 -23.57
N THR A 220 4.63 15.65 -22.63
CA THR A 220 5.59 16.78 -22.65
C THR A 220 6.78 16.61 -21.72
N ASP A 221 6.65 15.82 -20.65
CA ASP A 221 7.75 15.54 -19.72
C ASP A 221 8.92 14.86 -20.44
N LYS A 222 10.15 15.23 -20.05
CA LYS A 222 11.38 14.76 -20.70
C LYS A 222 11.95 13.50 -20.04
N ARG A 223 11.53 13.13 -18.84
CA ARG A 223 12.06 11.99 -18.06
C ARG A 223 12.07 10.69 -18.86
N LEU A 224 10.93 10.34 -19.46
CA LEU A 224 10.82 9.13 -20.27
C LEU A 224 11.72 9.20 -21.51
N LYS A 225 11.81 10.37 -22.16
CA LYS A 225 12.66 10.58 -23.34
C LYS A 225 14.14 10.50 -22.98
N ASP A 226 14.54 11.09 -21.86
CA ASP A 226 15.93 11.13 -21.42
C ASP A 226 16.40 9.75 -20.95
N ALA A 227 15.56 9.01 -20.21
CA ALA A 227 15.81 7.61 -19.85
C ALA A 227 15.91 6.71 -21.11
N THR A 228 15.02 6.89 -22.08
CA THR A 228 15.10 6.16 -23.36
C THR A 228 16.39 6.50 -24.12
N LYS A 229 16.75 7.79 -24.18
CA LYS A 229 17.93 8.27 -24.91
C LYS A 229 19.23 7.70 -24.35
N ILE A 230 19.38 7.63 -23.03
CA ILE A 230 20.58 7.06 -22.43
C ILE A 230 20.67 5.55 -22.67
N LEU A 231 19.56 4.81 -22.58
CA LEU A 231 19.52 3.37 -22.92
C LEU A 231 19.86 3.13 -24.39
N HIS A 232 19.35 3.95 -25.31
CA HIS A 232 19.68 3.86 -26.73
C HIS A 232 21.16 4.12 -27.03
N LYS A 233 21.79 4.98 -26.23
CA LYS A 233 23.20 5.34 -26.38
C LYS A 233 24.12 4.26 -25.82
N GLU A 234 23.82 3.76 -24.63
CA GLU A 234 24.75 2.94 -23.84
C GLU A 234 24.44 1.43 -23.88
N VAL A 235 23.21 1.04 -24.26
CA VAL A 235 22.77 -0.37 -24.26
C VAL A 235 22.38 -0.83 -25.67
N ASP A 236 21.23 -0.39 -26.19
CA ASP A 236 20.74 -0.78 -27.52
C ASP A 236 19.68 0.22 -28.02
N LYS A 237 19.81 0.65 -29.28
CA LYS A 237 18.90 1.60 -29.94
C LYS A 237 17.47 1.08 -30.13
N SER A 238 17.25 -0.22 -30.03
CA SER A 238 15.95 -0.89 -30.18
C SER A 238 15.15 -0.97 -28.88
N ILE A 239 15.76 -0.63 -27.72
CA ILE A 239 15.07 -0.66 -26.43
C ILE A 239 13.81 0.19 -26.47
N GLN A 240 12.71 -0.41 -26.04
CA GLN A 240 11.46 0.29 -25.78
C GLN A 240 11.25 0.37 -24.28
N LEU A 241 11.21 1.59 -23.75
CA LEU A 241 10.93 1.82 -22.34
C LEU A 241 9.53 1.27 -22.02
N MET A 242 9.45 0.41 -21.02
CA MET A 242 8.19 -0.14 -20.53
C MET A 242 7.93 0.39 -19.12
N THR A 243 6.84 1.13 -18.96
CA THR A 243 6.37 1.69 -17.69
C THR A 243 4.94 1.22 -17.41
N MET A 244 4.34 1.68 -16.31
CA MET A 244 2.89 1.52 -16.09
C MET A 244 2.02 2.05 -17.25
N MET A 245 2.51 2.99 -18.07
CA MET A 245 1.79 3.45 -19.26
C MET A 245 1.49 2.32 -20.24
N GLU A 246 2.49 1.47 -20.48
CA GLU A 246 2.45 0.32 -21.37
C GLU A 246 1.76 -0.89 -20.73
N LEU A 247 1.45 -0.84 -19.43
CA LEU A 247 0.72 -1.92 -18.75
C LEU A 247 -0.80 -1.69 -18.69
N GLY A 248 -1.30 -0.50 -19.02
CA GLY A 248 -2.74 -0.24 -19.03
C GLY A 248 -3.15 1.21 -18.85
N VAL A 249 -2.27 2.08 -18.35
CA VAL A 249 -2.62 3.48 -18.00
C VAL A 249 -2.85 4.35 -19.24
N LEU A 250 -2.05 4.18 -20.29
CA LEU A 250 -2.21 4.92 -21.56
C LEU A 250 -2.43 3.97 -22.74
N ARG A 251 -1.76 2.81 -22.71
CA ARG A 251 -1.84 1.80 -23.75
C ARG A 251 -2.21 0.46 -23.11
N PRO A 252 -2.94 -0.41 -23.82
CA PRO A 252 -3.18 -1.77 -23.36
C PRO A 252 -1.86 -2.50 -23.11
N ALA A 253 -1.83 -3.33 -22.08
CA ALA A 253 -0.73 -4.27 -21.85
C ALA A 253 -0.46 -5.13 -23.09
N PRO A 254 0.81 -5.52 -23.34
CA PRO A 254 1.13 -6.54 -24.35
C PRO A 254 0.23 -7.78 -24.17
N ALA A 255 -0.33 -8.30 -25.26
CA ALA A 255 -1.37 -9.34 -25.21
C ALA A 255 -0.94 -10.60 -24.44
N ASN A 256 0.35 -10.94 -24.50
CA ASN A 256 0.91 -12.14 -23.89
C ASN A 256 1.63 -11.87 -22.57
N LEU A 257 1.46 -10.69 -21.95
CA LEU A 257 2.05 -10.38 -20.65
C LEU A 257 1.00 -10.60 -19.55
N PRO A 258 1.11 -11.67 -18.73
CA PRO A 258 0.20 -11.87 -17.62
C PRO A 258 0.43 -10.82 -16.54
N ILE A 259 -0.66 -10.28 -16.00
CA ILE A 259 -0.62 -9.29 -14.91
C ILE A 259 -1.50 -9.82 -13.77
N LEU A 260 -0.87 -10.14 -12.65
CA LEU A 260 -1.55 -10.47 -11.40
C LEU A 260 -1.78 -9.18 -10.62
N VAL A 261 -3.01 -8.97 -10.14
CA VAL A 261 -3.39 -7.74 -9.42
C VAL A 261 -3.80 -8.08 -8.00
N ALA A 262 -3.30 -7.32 -7.04
CA ALA A 262 -3.54 -7.50 -5.61
C ALA A 262 -4.95 -7.11 -5.11
N ASN A 263 -5.89 -6.88 -6.03
CA ASN A 263 -7.28 -6.52 -5.73
C ASN A 263 -8.29 -7.46 -6.41
N SER A 264 -9.53 -7.46 -5.93
CA SER A 264 -10.64 -8.24 -6.49
C SER A 264 -11.80 -7.37 -6.98
N PRO A 265 -12.57 -7.81 -8.01
CA PRO A 265 -13.58 -6.97 -8.65
C PRO A 265 -14.68 -6.45 -7.72
N ASP A 266 -15.04 -7.22 -6.70
CA ASP A 266 -16.11 -6.90 -5.75
C ASP A 266 -15.68 -5.92 -4.63
N ILE A 267 -14.37 -5.67 -4.52
CA ILE A 267 -13.77 -4.68 -3.59
C ILE A 267 -13.11 -3.52 -4.35
N ASP A 268 -13.42 -3.38 -5.64
CA ASP A 268 -12.95 -2.29 -6.50
C ASP A 268 -14.14 -1.44 -7.02
N TYR A 269 -13.84 -0.43 -7.84
CA TYR A 269 -14.89 0.30 -8.55
C TYR A 269 -15.61 -0.62 -9.56
N PRO A 270 -16.92 -0.38 -9.82
CA PRO A 270 -17.69 -1.19 -10.75
C PRO A 270 -17.27 -0.91 -12.21
N PHE A 271 -16.32 -1.70 -12.71
CA PHE A 271 -15.86 -1.68 -14.11
C PHE A 271 -16.79 -2.50 -15.02
N SER A 272 -17.02 -1.99 -16.24
CA SER A 272 -17.77 -2.73 -17.25
C SER A 272 -16.89 -3.69 -18.06
N VAL A 273 -15.59 -3.42 -18.09
CA VAL A 273 -14.58 -4.21 -18.81
C VAL A 273 -13.39 -4.39 -17.88
N ILE A 274 -12.94 -5.63 -17.71
CA ILE A 274 -11.65 -5.97 -17.08
C ILE A 274 -10.76 -6.55 -18.19
N PRO A 275 -9.56 -6.01 -18.44
CA PRO A 275 -8.65 -6.55 -19.45
C PRO A 275 -8.35 -8.03 -19.21
N THR A 276 -8.30 -8.83 -20.29
CA THR A 276 -8.13 -10.29 -20.22
C THR A 276 -6.76 -10.72 -19.71
N GLN A 277 -5.77 -9.84 -19.77
CA GLN A 277 -4.43 -10.07 -19.23
C GLN A 277 -4.40 -10.01 -17.69
N LEU A 278 -5.42 -9.40 -17.06
CA LEU A 278 -5.49 -9.27 -15.62
C LEU A 278 -6.05 -10.53 -14.98
N THR A 279 -5.32 -11.06 -14.02
CA THR A 279 -5.86 -12.03 -13.07
C THR A 279 -5.95 -11.37 -11.71
N SER A 280 -7.18 -11.22 -11.22
CA SER A 280 -7.44 -10.68 -9.88
C SER A 280 -7.12 -11.75 -8.83
N CYS A 281 -6.13 -11.46 -8.00
CA CYS A 281 -5.68 -12.32 -6.91
C CYS A 281 -5.92 -11.68 -5.54
N GLY A 282 -6.63 -10.56 -5.46
CA GLY A 282 -6.69 -9.77 -4.23
C GLY A 282 -7.75 -10.17 -3.21
N PRO A 283 -7.65 -9.65 -1.98
CA PRO A 283 -6.50 -8.92 -1.45
C PRO A 283 -5.26 -9.79 -1.27
N ILE A 284 -4.10 -9.34 -1.76
CA ILE A 284 -2.82 -9.98 -1.43
C ILE A 284 -2.26 -9.26 -0.20
N VAL A 285 -2.28 -9.93 0.95
CA VAL A 285 -1.68 -9.43 2.20
C VAL A 285 -0.60 -10.39 2.70
N ARG A 286 0.43 -9.84 3.35
CA ARG A 286 1.50 -10.64 3.96
C ARG A 286 0.93 -11.54 5.05
N ALA A 287 1.46 -12.75 5.18
CA ALA A 287 1.26 -13.53 6.39
C ALA A 287 2.00 -12.85 7.56
N ALA A 288 1.41 -12.87 8.75
CA ALA A 288 2.01 -12.29 9.95
C ALA A 288 1.91 -13.25 11.13
N PRO A 289 2.86 -13.21 12.09
CA PRO A 289 2.78 -13.99 13.31
C PRO A 289 1.61 -13.53 14.19
N ARG A 290 1.14 -14.40 15.08
CA ARG A 290 0.12 -14.02 16.06
C ARG A 290 0.68 -12.97 17.00
N LEU A 291 -0.15 -11.99 17.36
CA LEU A 291 0.27 -10.92 18.27
C LEU A 291 0.86 -11.45 19.59
N ALA A 292 0.24 -12.47 20.18
CA ALA A 292 0.68 -13.04 21.44
C ALA A 292 2.06 -13.72 21.38
N ASP A 293 2.55 -14.08 20.19
CA ASP A 293 3.87 -14.70 20.03
C ASP A 293 4.99 -13.65 19.89
N VAL A 294 4.65 -12.43 19.42
CA VAL A 294 5.62 -11.34 19.18
C VAL A 294 5.56 -10.23 20.23
N ASP A 295 4.39 -9.95 20.78
CA ASP A 295 4.14 -8.94 21.80
C ASP A 295 3.03 -9.40 22.77
N PRO A 296 3.37 -10.33 23.70
CA PRO A 296 2.42 -10.83 24.70
C PRO A 296 1.80 -9.72 25.57
N ASP A 297 2.55 -8.67 25.87
CA ASP A 297 2.10 -7.57 26.73
C ASP A 297 1.05 -6.71 26.02
N LEU A 298 1.25 -6.41 24.73
CA LEU A 298 0.24 -5.74 23.92
C LEU A 298 -0.98 -6.63 23.70
N ALA A 299 -0.80 -7.94 23.47
CA ALA A 299 -1.91 -8.89 23.37
C ALA A 299 -2.75 -8.92 24.65
N ALA A 300 -2.11 -8.99 25.82
CA ALA A 300 -2.77 -8.96 27.11
C ALA A 300 -3.51 -7.64 27.34
N TRP A 301 -2.92 -6.51 26.93
CA TRP A 301 -3.56 -5.21 27.04
C TRP A 301 -4.80 -5.06 26.12
N LEU A 302 -4.70 -5.52 24.87
CA LEU A 302 -5.83 -5.48 23.92
C LEU A 302 -6.99 -6.39 24.36
N SER A 303 -6.73 -7.48 25.08
CA SER A 303 -7.79 -8.38 25.56
C SER A 303 -8.75 -7.75 26.59
N ARG A 304 -8.37 -6.60 27.15
CA ARG A 304 -9.12 -5.91 28.21
C ARG A 304 -10.39 -5.23 27.67
N GLY A 305 -10.46 -4.90 26.39
CA GLY A 305 -11.58 -4.17 25.84
C GLY A 305 -11.52 -3.93 24.33
N PRO A 306 -12.64 -3.48 23.74
CA PRO A 306 -12.66 -3.07 22.34
C PRO A 306 -11.70 -1.90 22.14
N THR A 307 -10.93 -1.91 21.06
CA THR A 307 -9.86 -0.93 20.82
C THR A 307 -10.04 -0.22 19.47
N VAL A 308 -9.93 1.11 19.47
CA VAL A 308 -9.70 1.89 18.24
C VAL A 308 -8.20 1.91 17.97
N TYR A 309 -7.79 1.43 16.80
CA TYR A 309 -6.38 1.37 16.41
C TYR A 309 -6.07 2.43 15.36
N ILE A 310 -5.10 3.30 15.64
CA ILE A 310 -4.67 4.39 14.76
C ILE A 310 -3.26 4.10 14.27
N ASN A 311 -3.11 3.90 12.97
CA ASN A 311 -1.82 3.73 12.30
C ASN A 311 -1.85 4.34 10.90
N LEU A 312 -1.18 5.48 10.73
CA LEU A 312 -1.13 6.23 9.47
C LEU A 312 0.07 5.81 8.59
N GLY A 313 0.56 4.58 8.79
CA GLY A 313 1.66 4.01 8.00
C GLY A 313 3.03 4.51 8.43
N THR A 314 4.01 4.37 7.53
CA THR A 314 5.40 4.78 7.75
C THR A 314 5.67 6.19 7.23
N HIS A 315 4.96 6.61 6.19
CA HIS A 315 5.19 7.88 5.49
C HIS A 315 4.39 9.05 6.05
N HIS A 316 3.20 8.81 6.60
CA HIS A 316 2.41 9.90 7.16
C HIS A 316 2.93 10.28 8.54
N LYS A 317 3.63 11.42 8.62
CA LYS A 317 4.16 11.99 9.86
C LYS A 317 3.37 13.24 10.22
N SER A 318 3.01 13.35 11.50
CA SER A 318 2.32 14.50 12.07
C SER A 318 3.31 15.53 12.62
N ASN A 319 2.91 16.80 12.65
CA ASN A 319 3.50 17.81 13.54
C ASN A 319 2.74 17.86 14.89
N PRO A 320 3.22 18.61 15.90
CA PRO A 320 2.55 18.70 17.20
C PRO A 320 1.08 19.16 17.15
N THR A 321 0.75 20.12 16.28
CA THR A 321 -0.63 20.61 16.12
C THR A 321 -1.55 19.55 15.56
N GLU A 322 -1.10 18.82 14.53
CA GLU A 322 -1.86 17.70 13.93
C GLU A 322 -2.05 16.55 14.95
N ALA A 323 -1.02 16.26 15.74
CA ALA A 323 -1.10 15.28 16.82
C ALA A 323 -2.09 15.73 17.91
N TYR A 324 -2.12 17.03 18.23
CA TYR A 324 -3.07 17.57 19.19
C TYR A 324 -4.52 17.47 18.70
N GLU A 325 -4.79 17.77 17.43
CA GLU A 325 -6.13 17.57 16.83
C GLU A 325 -6.57 16.10 16.86
N MET A 326 -5.67 15.17 16.57
CA MET A 326 -5.92 13.72 16.71
C MET A 326 -6.25 13.36 18.16
N ALA A 327 -5.44 13.83 19.11
CA ALA A 327 -5.62 13.53 20.53
C ALA A 327 -6.96 14.05 21.08
N LYS A 328 -7.39 15.25 20.66
CA LYS A 328 -8.72 15.78 21.01
C LYS A 328 -9.85 14.94 20.41
N ALA A 329 -9.72 14.51 19.15
CA ALA A 329 -10.71 13.63 18.53
C ALA A 329 -10.87 12.31 19.31
N LEU A 330 -9.73 11.67 19.66
CA LEU A 330 -9.70 10.41 20.41
C LEU A 330 -10.22 10.57 21.83
N LYS A 331 -9.91 11.70 22.49
CA LYS A 331 -10.49 12.06 23.80
C LYS A 331 -12.01 12.10 23.72
N ARG A 332 -12.58 12.80 22.73
CA ARG A 332 -14.04 12.89 22.54
C ARG A 332 -14.68 11.54 22.29
N VAL A 333 -14.03 10.65 21.55
CA VAL A 333 -14.48 9.26 21.34
C VAL A 333 -14.54 8.50 22.67
N LEU A 334 -13.48 8.58 23.47
CA LEU A 334 -13.39 7.92 24.79
C LEU A 334 -14.36 8.51 25.84
N GLU A 335 -14.70 9.81 25.73
CA GLU A 335 -15.72 10.45 26.58
C GLU A 335 -17.11 9.93 26.24
N LYS A 336 -17.45 9.84 24.94
CA LYS A 336 -18.76 9.34 24.48
C LYS A 336 -19.00 7.87 24.76
N ASP A 337 -17.98 7.02 24.68
CA ASP A 337 -18.05 5.64 25.16
C ASP A 337 -18.52 5.56 26.62
N GLY A 338 -18.00 6.45 27.48
CA GLY A 338 -18.42 6.53 28.88
C GLY A 338 -19.87 6.99 29.09
N GLU A 339 -20.47 7.66 28.09
CA GLU A 339 -21.87 8.10 28.12
C GLU A 339 -22.84 7.03 27.56
N TRP A 340 -22.38 6.18 26.63
CA TRP A 340 -23.21 5.25 25.86
C TRP A 340 -23.00 3.76 26.20
N GLY A 341 -21.88 3.41 26.84
CA GLY A 341 -21.44 2.02 27.03
C GLY A 341 -21.77 1.39 28.40
N SER A 342 -22.04 0.08 28.37
CA SER A 342 -22.10 -0.83 29.52
C SER A 342 -20.74 -0.98 30.21
N THR A 343 -20.75 -1.17 31.53
CA THR A 343 -19.63 -0.98 32.48
C THR A 343 -18.57 -2.10 32.53
N GLU A 344 -18.66 -3.16 31.72
CA GLU A 344 -17.77 -4.33 31.88
C GLU A 344 -16.41 -4.22 31.18
N LYS A 345 -16.36 -3.68 29.95
CA LYS A 345 -15.10 -3.50 29.18
C LYS A 345 -15.08 -2.14 28.49
N PRO A 346 -14.35 -1.15 29.03
CA PRO A 346 -14.33 0.20 28.45
C PRO A 346 -13.56 0.23 27.13
N LEU A 347 -13.94 1.15 26.22
CA LEU A 347 -13.21 1.37 24.97
C LEU A 347 -11.76 1.80 25.25
N GLN A 348 -10.85 1.26 24.46
CA GLN A 348 -9.42 1.55 24.48
C GLN A 348 -8.98 2.24 23.17
N VAL A 349 -7.84 2.92 23.21
CA VAL A 349 -7.20 3.57 22.06
C VAL A 349 -5.74 3.14 21.99
N LEU A 350 -5.35 2.55 20.85
CA LEU A 350 -3.95 2.30 20.52
C LEU A 350 -3.54 3.21 19.36
N TRP A 351 -2.63 4.13 19.61
CA TRP A 351 -2.19 5.09 18.61
C TRP A 351 -0.69 5.00 18.35
N LYS A 352 -0.35 4.53 17.15
CA LYS A 352 1.01 4.65 16.61
C LYS A 352 1.18 6.04 15.98
N LEU A 353 1.86 6.94 16.69
CA LEU A 353 2.10 8.32 16.30
C LEU A 353 3.41 8.43 15.48
N GLY A 354 3.30 8.66 14.18
CA GLY A 354 4.44 9.05 13.37
C GLY A 354 4.80 10.52 13.59
N ARG A 355 5.94 10.83 14.23
CA ARG A 355 6.39 12.22 14.46
C ARG A 355 7.28 12.75 13.33
N LYS A 356 7.08 14.01 12.92
CA LYS A 356 8.07 14.76 12.13
C LYS A 356 9.28 15.07 13.04
N PRO A 357 10.53 14.95 12.56
CA PRO A 357 11.70 15.33 13.35
C PRO A 357 11.62 16.81 13.77
N ASP A 358 12.07 17.13 14.98
CA ASP A 358 12.16 18.51 15.44
C ASP A 358 13.11 19.31 14.51
N GLN A 359 12.78 20.57 14.22
CA GLN A 359 13.55 21.43 13.31
C GLN A 359 14.99 21.76 13.77
N LYS A 360 15.44 21.23 14.92
CA LYS A 360 16.81 21.40 15.39
C LYS A 360 17.69 20.33 14.76
N PRO A 361 18.67 20.71 13.92
CA PRO A 361 19.62 19.75 13.38
C PRO A 361 20.41 19.19 14.57
N CYS A 362 20.34 17.86 14.75
CA CYS A 362 21.22 16.99 15.55
C CYS A 362 20.57 16.08 16.59
N ASN A 363 19.28 16.20 16.93
CA ASN A 363 18.67 15.27 17.89
C ASN A 363 17.59 14.43 17.21
N ALA A 364 17.86 13.12 17.05
CA ALA A 364 16.81 12.14 16.83
C ALA A 364 15.77 12.30 17.96
N VAL A 365 14.49 12.29 17.61
CA VAL A 365 13.43 12.35 18.61
C VAL A 365 13.54 11.09 19.47
N GLU A 366 13.71 11.24 20.79
CA GLU A 366 13.78 10.10 21.69
C GLU A 366 12.46 9.29 21.56
N PRO A 367 12.54 7.98 21.29
CA PRO A 367 11.34 7.14 21.15
C PRO A 367 10.45 7.24 22.38
N ASP A 368 9.15 7.43 22.15
CA ASP A 368 8.11 7.52 23.18
C ASP A 368 8.34 8.63 24.24
N SER A 369 9.22 9.60 23.95
CA SER A 369 9.48 10.78 24.77
C SER A 369 8.74 12.00 24.22
N TYR A 370 7.61 12.35 24.85
CA TYR A 370 6.76 13.47 24.43
C TYR A 370 7.08 14.72 25.27
N LEU A 371 7.90 15.61 24.73
CA LEU A 371 8.35 16.85 25.38
C LEU A 371 7.99 18.08 24.53
N GLY A 372 7.99 19.26 25.16
CA GLY A 372 7.67 20.52 24.48
C GLY A 372 6.24 20.50 23.93
N ASP A 373 6.07 20.93 22.68
CA ASP A 373 4.74 21.01 22.04
C ASP A 373 4.10 19.63 21.84
N TRP A 374 4.89 18.54 21.85
CA TRP A 374 4.35 17.18 21.80
C TRP A 374 3.55 16.80 23.05
N LEU A 375 3.77 17.48 24.18
CA LEU A 375 2.99 17.28 25.41
C LEU A 375 1.51 17.55 25.19
N TRP A 376 1.13 18.42 24.24
CA TRP A 376 -0.29 18.72 23.99
C TRP A 376 -1.09 17.46 23.64
N ALA A 377 -0.50 16.56 22.85
CA ALA A 377 -1.15 15.31 22.47
C ALA A 377 -1.32 14.36 23.67
N THR A 378 -0.27 14.18 24.48
CA THR A 378 -0.35 13.30 25.67
C THR A 378 -1.18 13.90 26.80
N ASP A 379 -1.16 15.24 26.97
CA ASP A 379 -1.93 15.94 27.99
C ASP A 379 -3.43 15.88 27.70
N ALA A 380 -3.83 16.02 26.42
CA ALA A 380 -5.21 15.84 26.01
C ALA A 380 -5.76 14.45 26.38
N LEU A 381 -4.92 13.42 26.32
CA LEU A 381 -5.27 12.02 26.64
C LEU A 381 -4.85 11.60 28.06
N GLN A 382 -4.32 12.51 28.88
CA GLN A 382 -3.63 12.17 30.14
C GLN A 382 -4.49 11.33 31.09
N LYS A 383 -5.78 11.66 31.20
CA LYS A 383 -6.75 10.91 32.01
C LYS A 383 -6.80 9.44 31.59
N TYR A 384 -6.85 9.17 30.28
CA TYR A 384 -7.01 7.83 29.72
C TYR A 384 -5.68 7.06 29.69
N ILE A 385 -4.55 7.75 29.52
CA ILE A 385 -3.21 7.16 29.67
C ILE A 385 -3.01 6.67 31.11
N LYS A 386 -3.37 7.50 32.12
CA LYS A 386 -3.29 7.12 33.54
C LYS A 386 -4.20 5.95 33.91
N GLN A 387 -5.29 5.75 33.15
CA GLN A 387 -6.21 4.61 33.30
C GLN A 387 -5.79 3.38 32.48
N ASP A 388 -4.65 3.45 31.76
CA ASP A 388 -4.20 2.45 30.78
C ASP A 388 -5.28 2.09 29.75
N ARG A 389 -6.11 3.08 29.37
CA ARG A 389 -7.12 3.02 28.31
C ARG A 389 -6.64 3.62 26.99
N ALA A 390 -5.59 4.43 27.02
CA ALA A 390 -4.97 4.99 25.83
C ALA A 390 -3.46 4.74 25.86
N ARG A 391 -2.92 4.17 24.78
CA ARG A 391 -1.48 4.02 24.55
C ARG A 391 -1.10 4.80 23.30
N VAL A 392 -0.17 5.74 23.46
CA VAL A 392 0.43 6.51 22.38
C VAL A 392 1.89 6.09 22.30
N THR A 393 2.34 5.66 21.13
CA THR A 393 3.71 5.20 20.90
C THR A 393 4.18 5.56 19.50
N ASP A 394 5.48 5.74 19.29
CA ASP A 394 6.04 5.94 17.96
C ASP A 394 6.16 4.63 17.16
N TRP A 395 6.25 3.50 17.85
CA TRP A 395 6.60 2.23 17.25
C TRP A 395 5.90 1.05 17.93
N LEU A 396 5.51 0.07 17.12
CA LEU A 396 4.97 -1.20 17.61
C LEU A 396 5.94 -2.30 17.20
N VAL A 397 6.26 -3.19 18.13
CA VAL A 397 7.08 -4.37 17.85
C VAL A 397 6.33 -5.30 16.89
N ALA A 398 5.05 -5.52 17.16
CA ALA A 398 4.18 -6.28 16.29
C ALA A 398 3.88 -5.54 14.98
N GLU A 399 3.85 -6.30 13.87
CA GLU A 399 3.43 -5.77 12.58
C GLU A 399 1.95 -5.33 12.63
N PRO A 400 1.54 -4.32 11.85
CA PRO A 400 0.16 -3.80 11.86
C PRO A 400 -0.91 -4.89 11.68
N LYS A 401 -0.65 -5.86 10.79
CA LYS A 401 -1.53 -7.00 10.57
C LYS A 401 -1.74 -7.85 11.82
N SER A 402 -0.69 -8.16 12.58
CA SER A 402 -0.79 -8.91 13.84
C SER A 402 -1.70 -8.21 14.85
N VAL A 403 -1.64 -6.88 14.91
CA VAL A 403 -2.51 -6.07 15.78
C VAL A 403 -3.96 -6.12 15.32
N LEU A 404 -4.21 -5.97 14.01
CA LEU A 404 -5.54 -6.06 13.43
C LEU A 404 -6.17 -7.44 13.66
N GLU A 405 -5.40 -8.51 13.56
CA GLU A 405 -5.88 -9.90 13.76
C GLU A 405 -6.05 -10.30 15.23
N SER A 406 -5.78 -9.39 16.18
CA SER A 406 -5.97 -9.64 17.62
C SER A 406 -7.42 -9.87 18.05
N LYS A 407 -8.40 -9.62 17.17
CA LYS A 407 -9.85 -9.71 17.41
C LYS A 407 -10.42 -8.72 18.43
N ASN A 408 -9.61 -7.80 18.96
CA ASN A 408 -10.05 -6.76 19.89
C ASN A 408 -10.17 -5.38 19.22
N ILE A 409 -9.70 -5.23 17.98
CA ILE A 409 -9.82 -3.98 17.23
C ILE A 409 -11.23 -3.85 16.68
N VAL A 410 -11.92 -2.77 17.03
CA VAL A 410 -13.30 -2.47 16.59
C VAL A 410 -13.37 -1.38 15.53
N CYS A 411 -12.30 -0.61 15.36
CA CYS A 411 -12.17 0.38 14.29
C CYS A 411 -10.70 0.61 13.98
N SER A 412 -10.35 0.58 12.69
CA SER A 412 -9.02 0.94 12.19
C SER A 412 -9.05 2.34 11.59
N VAL A 413 -8.32 3.27 12.20
CA VAL A 413 -8.06 4.59 11.63
C VAL A 413 -6.72 4.53 10.90
N ASN A 414 -6.75 4.60 9.58
CA ASN A 414 -5.54 4.49 8.76
C ASN A 414 -5.55 5.51 7.61
N HIS A 415 -4.40 5.69 6.97
CA HIS A 415 -4.22 6.70 5.93
C HIS A 415 -4.76 6.30 4.55
N GLY A 416 -5.37 5.12 4.40
CA GLY A 416 -5.88 4.63 3.11
C GLY A 416 -4.81 4.09 2.16
N GLY A 417 -3.61 3.73 2.63
CA GLY A 417 -2.66 2.97 1.81
C GLY A 417 -3.16 1.56 1.53
N ALA A 418 -2.87 1.03 0.33
CA ALA A 418 -3.40 -0.27 -0.14
C ALA A 418 -3.22 -1.42 0.87
N ASN A 419 -2.02 -1.58 1.43
CA ASN A 419 -1.75 -2.62 2.43
C ASN A 419 -2.63 -2.46 3.68
N SER A 420 -2.67 -1.27 4.29
CA SER A 420 -3.46 -1.02 5.51
C SER A 420 -4.96 -1.20 5.28
N PHE A 421 -5.46 -0.78 4.11
CA PHE A 421 -6.85 -0.97 3.73
C PHE A 421 -7.20 -2.46 3.60
N HIS A 422 -6.37 -3.23 2.89
CA HIS A 422 -6.58 -4.66 2.68
C HIS A 422 -6.41 -5.48 3.96
N GLU A 423 -5.44 -5.16 4.82
CA GLU A 423 -5.26 -5.82 6.12
C GLU A 423 -6.50 -5.62 7.01
N GLY A 424 -7.03 -4.40 7.10
CA GLY A 424 -8.26 -4.11 7.84
C GLY A 424 -9.50 -4.78 7.24
N LEU A 425 -9.58 -4.83 5.90
CA LEU A 425 -10.65 -5.48 5.16
C LEU A 425 -10.67 -6.99 5.39
N CYS A 426 -9.53 -7.68 5.29
CA CYS A 426 -9.42 -9.12 5.55
C CYS A 426 -9.72 -9.46 7.01
N ALA A 427 -9.42 -8.55 7.95
CA ALA A 427 -9.72 -8.73 9.37
C ALA A 427 -11.20 -8.45 9.73
N GLY A 428 -12.02 -7.94 8.80
CA GLY A 428 -13.43 -7.62 9.04
C GLY A 428 -13.64 -6.43 9.98
N ILE A 429 -12.69 -5.50 10.00
CA ILE A 429 -12.69 -4.35 10.90
C ILE A 429 -13.24 -3.12 10.15
N PRO A 430 -14.25 -2.42 10.71
CA PRO A 430 -14.67 -1.11 10.22
C PRO A 430 -13.52 -0.11 10.12
N GLN A 431 -13.46 0.68 9.05
CA GLN A 431 -12.34 1.58 8.81
C GLN A 431 -12.74 3.05 8.77
N VAL A 432 -11.89 3.93 9.31
CA VAL A 432 -11.97 5.38 9.12
C VAL A 432 -10.70 5.84 8.42
N LEU A 433 -10.84 6.24 7.16
CA LEU A 433 -9.70 6.59 6.33
C LEU A 433 -9.38 8.08 6.38
N LEU A 434 -8.11 8.38 6.62
CA LEU A 434 -7.50 9.71 6.60
C LEU A 434 -6.53 9.83 5.42
N PRO A 435 -7.03 9.78 4.17
CA PRO A 435 -6.19 9.90 3.00
C PRO A 435 -5.48 11.24 2.97
N ALA A 436 -4.21 11.17 2.59
CA ALA A 436 -3.38 12.36 2.47
C ALA A 436 -2.73 12.53 1.09
N TRP A 437 -2.69 11.50 0.24
CA TRP A 437 -2.11 11.62 -1.11
C TRP A 437 -2.65 10.60 -2.12
N THR A 438 -2.34 10.84 -3.39
CA THR A 438 -2.38 9.88 -4.50
C THR A 438 -3.62 8.97 -4.53
N ASP A 439 -3.40 7.66 -4.48
CA ASP A 439 -4.32 6.54 -4.43
C ASP A 439 -4.99 6.36 -3.07
N CYS A 440 -4.51 7.01 -2.00
CA CYS A 440 -5.17 6.92 -0.69
C CYS A 440 -6.61 7.48 -0.76
N TYR A 441 -6.83 8.54 -1.55
CA TYR A 441 -8.16 9.10 -1.80
C TYR A 441 -9.10 8.08 -2.46
N ASP A 442 -8.53 7.22 -3.29
CA ASP A 442 -9.26 6.17 -3.99
C ASP A 442 -9.67 5.03 -3.04
N PHE A 443 -8.86 4.70 -2.04
CA PHE A 443 -9.27 3.78 -0.97
C PHE A 443 -10.31 4.42 -0.04
N ALA A 444 -10.23 5.72 0.22
CA ALA A 444 -11.25 6.45 0.97
C ALA A 444 -12.61 6.52 0.26
N ASN A 445 -12.64 6.45 -1.07
CA ASN A 445 -13.88 6.21 -1.81
C ASN A 445 -14.35 4.75 -1.68
N ARG A 446 -13.43 3.78 -1.76
CA ARG A 446 -13.78 2.35 -1.67
C ARG A 446 -14.33 1.96 -0.31
N VAL A 447 -13.81 2.51 0.79
CA VAL A 447 -14.31 2.21 2.13
C VAL A 447 -15.80 2.54 2.27
N GLU A 448 -16.23 3.66 1.67
CA GLU A 448 -17.64 4.08 1.68
C GLU A 448 -18.47 3.33 0.64
N LEU A 449 -17.90 3.08 -0.55
CA LEU A 449 -18.57 2.30 -1.60
C LEU A 449 -18.93 0.89 -1.14
N LEU A 450 -18.05 0.27 -0.36
CA LEU A 450 -18.26 -1.06 0.21
C LEU A 450 -19.12 -1.04 1.47
N GLY A 451 -19.43 0.14 2.01
CA GLY A 451 -20.15 0.28 3.27
C GLY A 451 -19.39 -0.22 4.49
N ILE A 452 -18.07 -0.40 4.40
CA ILE A 452 -17.24 -0.96 5.49
C ILE A 452 -16.61 0.12 6.37
N GLY A 453 -16.96 1.39 6.15
CA GLY A 453 -16.38 2.48 6.91
C GLY A 453 -16.61 3.86 6.30
N ARG A 454 -15.77 4.82 6.68
CA ARG A 454 -15.94 6.24 6.33
C ARG A 454 -14.63 6.90 5.90
N TRP A 455 -14.75 7.92 5.06
CA TRP A 455 -13.67 8.87 4.83
C TRP A 455 -13.72 9.95 5.92
N GLY A 456 -12.78 9.87 6.87
CA GLY A 456 -12.78 10.63 8.13
C GLY A 456 -12.21 12.05 8.08
N ASN A 457 -11.77 12.55 6.93
CA ASN A 457 -11.25 13.91 6.76
C ASN A 457 -11.67 14.58 5.43
N LYS A 458 -12.88 14.29 4.94
CA LYS A 458 -13.35 14.83 3.65
C LYS A 458 -13.24 16.35 3.54
N LYS A 459 -13.41 17.11 4.61
CA LYS A 459 -13.30 18.57 4.66
C LYS A 459 -11.86 19.01 4.96
N ALA A 460 -11.24 18.42 5.97
CA ALA A 460 -9.91 18.81 6.48
C ALA A 460 -8.72 18.21 5.71
N LYS A 461 -8.96 17.34 4.71
CA LYS A 461 -7.91 16.70 3.90
C LYS A 461 -6.86 17.70 3.39
N PRO A 462 -5.56 17.31 3.39
CA PRO A 462 -5.04 15.99 3.71
C PRO A 462 -4.87 15.73 5.22
N ARG A 463 -5.22 16.71 6.07
CA ARG A 463 -5.10 16.62 7.54
C ARG A 463 -6.44 16.23 8.17
N TRP A 464 -6.64 16.53 9.43
CA TRP A 464 -7.87 16.25 10.17
C TRP A 464 -8.09 17.34 11.21
N THR A 465 -9.34 17.47 11.65
CA THR A 465 -9.72 18.28 12.80
C THR A 465 -10.41 17.39 13.83
N GLU A 466 -10.42 17.85 15.08
CA GLU A 466 -11.10 17.21 16.19
C GLU A 466 -12.55 16.80 15.84
N ASP A 467 -13.35 17.76 15.37
CA ASP A 467 -14.78 17.55 15.11
C ASP A 467 -15.01 16.51 14.02
N GLU A 468 -14.37 16.69 12.85
CA GLU A 468 -14.61 15.82 11.70
C GLU A 468 -14.18 14.37 11.99
N LEU A 469 -13.00 14.18 12.61
CA LEU A 469 -12.49 12.85 12.90
C LEU A 469 -13.27 12.16 14.01
N SER A 470 -13.57 12.86 15.11
CA SER A 470 -14.35 12.26 16.20
C SER A 470 -15.75 11.87 15.74
N GLU A 471 -16.41 12.70 14.94
CA GLU A 471 -17.71 12.38 14.34
C GLU A 471 -17.63 11.16 13.43
N ALA A 472 -16.59 11.05 12.59
CA ALA A 472 -16.42 9.89 11.71
C ALA A 472 -16.21 8.58 12.50
N ILE A 473 -15.39 8.60 13.56
CA ILE A 473 -15.16 7.42 14.42
C ILE A 473 -16.44 7.07 15.18
N LEU A 474 -17.10 8.05 15.80
CA LEU A 474 -18.35 7.83 16.55
C LEU A 474 -19.47 7.32 15.65
N ALA A 475 -19.63 7.87 14.44
CA ALA A 475 -20.64 7.40 13.49
C ALA A 475 -20.35 5.98 12.97
N THR A 476 -19.09 5.56 12.95
CA THR A 476 -18.68 4.20 12.56
C THR A 476 -18.94 3.20 13.69
N LEU A 477 -18.66 3.58 14.95
CA LEU A 477 -18.79 2.68 16.11
C LEU A 477 -20.19 2.66 16.72
N PHE A 478 -20.87 3.81 16.75
CA PHE A 478 -22.08 4.02 17.54
C PHE A 478 -23.18 4.76 16.76
N GLY A 479 -22.94 5.12 15.50
CA GLY A 479 -23.94 5.79 14.66
C GLY A 479 -25.08 4.86 14.26
N PRO A 480 -26.17 5.40 13.66
CA PRO A 480 -27.31 4.59 13.21
C PRO A 480 -26.93 3.47 12.22
N GLU A 481 -25.89 3.69 11.42
CA GLU A 481 -25.38 2.73 10.42
C GLU A 481 -24.26 1.82 10.98
N SER A 482 -23.87 1.95 12.26
CA SER A 482 -22.72 1.22 12.82
C SER A 482 -22.85 -0.30 12.73
N VAL A 483 -24.05 -0.83 12.99
CA VAL A 483 -24.35 -2.27 12.88
C VAL A 483 -24.22 -2.75 11.44
N ASP A 484 -24.72 -1.97 10.48
CA ASP A 484 -24.65 -2.30 9.05
C ASP A 484 -23.20 -2.23 8.55
N ILE A 485 -22.42 -1.23 8.98
CA ILE A 485 -20.99 -1.10 8.66
C ILE A 485 -20.21 -2.32 9.19
N GLN A 486 -20.44 -2.69 10.45
CA GLN A 486 -19.78 -3.85 11.06
C GLN A 486 -20.14 -5.14 10.33
N LYS A 487 -21.41 -5.31 9.96
CA LYS A 487 -21.88 -6.46 9.19
C LYS A 487 -21.25 -6.49 7.80
N ALA A 488 -21.23 -5.38 7.08
CA ALA A 488 -20.61 -5.28 5.76
C ALA A 488 -19.10 -5.62 5.83
N ALA A 489 -18.38 -5.11 6.83
CA ALA A 489 -16.97 -5.42 7.03
C ALA A 489 -16.75 -6.94 7.22
N GLN A 490 -17.59 -7.60 8.03
CA GLN A 490 -17.54 -9.05 8.25
C GLN A 490 -17.91 -9.85 7.00
N GLU A 491 -18.95 -9.45 6.27
CA GLU A 491 -19.39 -10.10 5.03
C GLU A 491 -18.32 -10.01 3.94
N VAL A 492 -17.68 -8.85 3.79
CA VAL A 492 -16.54 -8.68 2.87
C VAL A 492 -15.36 -9.56 3.30
N ALA A 493 -14.97 -9.52 4.58
CA ALA A 493 -13.86 -10.34 5.10
C ALA A 493 -14.10 -11.85 4.91
N SER A 494 -15.33 -12.33 5.08
CA SER A 494 -15.67 -13.75 4.90
C SER A 494 -15.43 -14.27 3.48
N ARG A 495 -15.48 -13.36 2.49
CA ARG A 495 -15.23 -13.65 1.07
C ARG A 495 -13.78 -13.40 0.67
N HIS A 496 -12.99 -12.81 1.56
CA HIS A 496 -11.58 -12.50 1.37
C HIS A 496 -10.76 -12.93 2.60
N PRO A 497 -10.69 -14.24 2.92
CA PRO A 497 -9.76 -14.75 3.92
C PRO A 497 -8.34 -14.27 3.59
N GLU A 498 -7.62 -13.85 4.63
CA GLU A 498 -6.34 -13.17 4.49
C GLU A 498 -5.27 -13.94 3.69
N TRP A 499 -5.36 -15.27 3.68
CA TRP A 499 -4.43 -16.16 2.99
C TRP A 499 -4.76 -16.41 1.51
N GLU A 500 -6.02 -16.24 1.11
CA GLU A 500 -6.52 -16.71 -0.18
C GLU A 500 -5.85 -15.97 -1.34
N GLY A 501 -5.70 -14.65 -1.23
CA GLY A 501 -5.16 -13.86 -2.33
C GLY A 501 -3.70 -14.15 -2.64
N ARG A 502 -2.85 -14.27 -1.60
CA ARG A 502 -1.43 -14.64 -1.80
C ARG A 502 -1.28 -16.07 -2.33
N GLN A 503 -2.16 -16.99 -1.92
CA GLN A 503 -2.16 -18.36 -2.43
C GLN A 503 -2.56 -18.39 -3.91
N LYS A 504 -3.61 -17.68 -4.29
CA LYS A 504 -4.04 -17.59 -5.69
C LYS A 504 -2.96 -17.01 -6.59
N ALA A 505 -2.25 -15.97 -6.13
CA ALA A 505 -1.10 -15.43 -6.87
C ALA A 505 0.02 -16.47 -7.03
N ALA A 506 0.32 -17.23 -5.97
CA ALA A 506 1.31 -18.31 -6.02
C ALA A 506 0.92 -19.42 -7.01
N GLU A 507 -0.34 -19.85 -7.00
CA GLU A 507 -0.87 -20.88 -7.90
C GLU A 507 -0.74 -20.47 -9.37
N GLU A 508 -1.10 -19.22 -9.72
CA GLU A 508 -0.96 -18.72 -11.09
C GLU A 508 0.50 -18.60 -11.52
N ILE A 509 1.41 -18.18 -10.63
CA ILE A 509 2.85 -18.12 -10.90
C ILE A 509 3.42 -19.52 -11.12
N LEU A 510 3.11 -20.48 -10.23
CA LEU A 510 3.60 -21.86 -10.33
C LEU A 510 3.06 -22.56 -11.57
N LYS A 511 1.79 -22.32 -11.92
CA LYS A 511 1.21 -22.81 -13.17
C LYS A 511 1.97 -22.24 -14.38
N TYR A 512 2.28 -20.95 -14.39
CA TYR A 512 3.02 -20.32 -15.48
C TYR A 512 4.49 -20.77 -15.57
N LEU A 513 5.12 -21.03 -14.42
CA LEU A 513 6.46 -21.58 -14.30
C LEU A 513 6.53 -22.99 -14.90
N HIS A 514 5.62 -23.87 -14.50
CA HIS A 514 5.62 -25.30 -14.85
C HIS A 514 4.97 -25.60 -16.21
N ASN A 515 4.20 -24.67 -16.76
CA ASN A 515 3.75 -24.76 -18.16
C ASN A 515 4.99 -24.65 -19.07
N ALA A 516 5.39 -25.81 -19.60
CA ALA A 516 6.30 -25.92 -20.72
C ALA A 516 5.65 -25.28 -21.96
N ASP A 517 6.38 -24.41 -22.65
CA ASP A 517 6.03 -24.00 -24.01
C ASP A 517 6.12 -25.20 -24.97
#